data_AF-A0A8J2EM19-F1
#
_entry.id   AF-A0A8J2EM19-F1
#
_cell.length_a   1.000
_cell.length_b   1.000
_cell.length_c   1.000
_cell.angle_alpha   90.00
_cell.angle_beta   90.00
_cell.angle_gamma   90.00
#
_symmetry.space_group_name_H-M   'P 1'
#
loop_
_entity.id
_entity.type
_entity.pdbx_description
1 polymer ?
#
loop_
_entity_poly.entity_id
_entity_poly.type
_entity_poly.pdbx_seq_one_letter_code
_entity_poly.pdbx_strand_id
1 'polypeptide(L)'
;MSTFDERKSKILAAIDKSPKGSFDAPILDLLNYINGLKHYCTTSSCSGRIAVFKHNRRTETETERHRRAENHAGSDTDVVADGETTSDKLRQTVSSPEDGENLSDPVAELVTQHRTSANNADKGGNWVFVDHEPDKLGNTEKVTAKILENLEHLDEDDHVDFLFESFVLHVEARDLQCGQKLLSLALQTGYRESGLCVSTKNRCMVQIRT
;
A
#
# COMPACT_ATOMS: atom_id res chain seq x y z
N MET A 1 10.95 -32.35 4.03
CA MET A 1 11.12 -30.86 4.02
C MET A 1 10.11 -30.28 4.99
N SER A 2 10.42 -29.18 5.69
CA SER A 2 9.41 -28.51 6.52
C SER A 2 8.47 -27.68 5.64
N THR A 3 7.28 -27.34 6.14
CA THR A 3 6.32 -26.48 5.39
C THR A 3 6.91 -25.10 5.07
N PHE A 4 7.83 -24.59 5.89
CA PHE A 4 8.59 -23.38 5.59
C PHE A 4 9.56 -23.58 4.41
N ASP A 5 10.28 -24.71 4.35
CA ASP A 5 11.24 -24.97 3.27
C ASP A 5 10.54 -25.05 1.91
N GLU A 6 9.35 -25.65 1.87
CA GLU A 6 8.50 -25.69 0.67
C GLU A 6 8.05 -24.30 0.23
N ARG A 7 7.59 -23.45 1.17
CA ARG A 7 7.19 -22.07 0.87
C ARG A 7 8.38 -21.24 0.40
N LYS A 8 9.51 -21.32 1.08
CA LYS A 8 10.75 -20.63 0.70
C LYS A 8 11.18 -21.04 -0.71
N SER A 9 11.20 -22.34 -1.01
CA SER A 9 11.54 -22.84 -2.35
C SER A 9 10.61 -22.26 -3.42
N LYS A 10 9.29 -22.24 -3.15
CA LYS A 10 8.29 -21.66 -4.07
C LYS A 10 8.49 -20.16 -4.28
N ILE A 11 8.78 -19.40 -3.22
CA ILE A 11 8.99 -17.94 -3.31
C ILE A 11 10.26 -17.64 -4.11
N LEU A 12 11.35 -18.34 -3.85
CA LEU A 12 12.63 -18.11 -4.55
C LEU A 12 12.59 -18.54 -6.02
N ALA A 13 11.71 -19.47 -6.38
CA ALA A 13 11.48 -19.86 -7.77
C ALA A 13 10.49 -18.95 -8.51
N ALA A 14 9.77 -18.07 -7.80
CA ALA A 14 8.77 -17.20 -8.40
C ALA A 14 9.42 -16.01 -9.10
N ILE A 15 8.81 -15.60 -10.21
CA ILE A 15 9.14 -14.35 -10.89
C ILE A 15 8.59 -13.18 -10.06
N ASP A 16 9.33 -12.07 -10.01
CA ASP A 16 8.89 -10.86 -9.34
C ASP A 16 7.55 -10.38 -9.92
N LYS A 17 6.60 -10.10 -9.03
CA LYS A 17 5.22 -9.69 -9.38
C LYS A 17 5.00 -8.20 -9.17
N SER A 18 6.04 -7.44 -8.82
CA SER A 18 5.93 -5.99 -8.72
C SER A 18 5.56 -5.38 -10.08
N PRO A 19 4.88 -4.22 -10.12
CA PRO A 19 4.64 -3.51 -11.38
C PRO A 19 5.93 -3.18 -12.15
N LYS A 20 7.06 -3.06 -11.43
CA LYS A 20 8.39 -2.84 -11.98
C LYS A 20 8.96 -4.09 -12.65
N GLY A 21 8.52 -5.28 -12.24
CA GLY A 21 8.98 -6.58 -12.77
C GLY A 21 10.42 -6.93 -12.39
N SER A 22 11.02 -6.17 -11.47
CA SER A 22 12.37 -6.38 -10.96
C SER A 22 12.48 -5.86 -9.53
N PHE A 23 13.37 -6.46 -8.74
CA PHE A 23 13.74 -5.93 -7.43
C PHE A 23 14.50 -4.61 -7.52
N ASP A 24 14.34 -3.77 -6.50
CA ASP A 24 15.06 -2.51 -6.41
C ASP A 24 16.55 -2.74 -6.14
N ALA A 25 17.40 -2.13 -6.98
CA ALA A 25 18.85 -2.30 -6.89
C ALA A 25 19.42 -1.99 -5.49
N PRO A 26 18.98 -0.93 -4.77
CA PRO A 26 19.52 -0.61 -3.44
C PRO A 26 19.34 -1.70 -2.37
N ILE A 27 18.36 -2.60 -2.52
CA ILE A 27 18.08 -3.65 -1.53
C ILE A 27 18.42 -5.06 -2.02
N LEU A 28 18.82 -5.22 -3.28
CA LEU A 28 19.03 -6.53 -3.90
C LEU A 28 20.05 -7.39 -3.12
N ASP A 29 21.16 -6.79 -2.69
CA ASP A 29 22.19 -7.50 -1.91
C ASP A 29 21.66 -7.96 -0.55
N LEU A 30 20.84 -7.13 0.11
CA LEU A 30 20.19 -7.49 1.37
C LEU A 30 19.19 -8.63 1.19
N LEU A 31 18.38 -8.60 0.12
CA LEU A 31 17.44 -9.68 -0.21
C LEU A 31 18.20 -10.99 -0.44
N ASN A 32 19.27 -10.96 -1.24
CA ASN A 32 20.10 -12.12 -1.52
C ASN A 32 20.74 -12.69 -0.25
N TYR A 33 21.28 -11.82 0.62
CA TYR A 33 21.86 -12.22 1.89
C TYR A 33 20.83 -12.92 2.78
N ILE A 34 19.66 -12.30 3.00
CA ILE A 34 18.60 -12.87 3.84
C ILE A 34 18.09 -14.19 3.27
N ASN A 35 17.89 -14.28 1.95
CA ASN A 35 17.44 -15.50 1.28
C ASN A 35 18.48 -16.61 1.28
N GLY A 36 19.77 -16.29 1.40
CA GLY A 36 20.83 -17.26 1.65
C GLY A 36 20.75 -17.91 3.04
N LEU A 37 20.14 -17.24 4.02
CA LEU A 37 20.03 -17.77 5.38
C LEU A 37 18.98 -18.87 5.48
N LYS A 38 19.32 -20.01 6.09
CA LYS A 38 18.42 -21.17 6.22
C LYS A 38 17.06 -20.84 6.87
N HIS A 39 16.99 -19.84 7.75
CA HIS A 39 15.84 -19.58 8.61
C HIS A 39 14.93 -18.45 8.15
N TYR A 40 15.24 -17.80 7.02
CA TYR A 40 14.52 -16.62 6.56
C TYR A 40 14.22 -16.69 5.06
N CYS A 41 13.14 -16.04 4.65
CA CYS A 41 12.77 -15.85 3.25
C CYS A 41 12.13 -14.46 3.11
N THR A 42 12.63 -13.64 2.21
CA THR A 42 12.00 -12.34 1.91
C THR A 42 10.75 -12.57 1.07
N THR A 43 9.76 -11.67 1.19
CA THR A 43 8.58 -11.62 0.33
C THR A 43 8.48 -10.22 -0.29
N SER A 44 7.27 -9.64 -0.41
CA SER A 44 7.07 -8.29 -0.95
C SER A 44 7.90 -7.26 -0.19
N SER A 45 8.89 -6.67 -0.86
CA SER A 45 9.86 -5.71 -0.28
C SER A 45 10.13 -4.58 -1.27
N CYS A 46 10.48 -3.38 -0.77
CA CYS A 46 10.71 -2.17 -1.56
C CYS A 46 11.83 -1.34 -0.91
N SER A 47 12.70 -0.72 -1.71
CA SER A 47 13.75 0.18 -1.19
C SER A 47 13.22 1.53 -0.69
N GLY A 48 11.93 1.78 -0.87
CA GLY A 48 11.31 3.09 -0.76
C GLY A 48 11.17 3.74 -2.13
N ARG A 49 10.23 4.67 -2.23
CA ARG A 49 9.90 5.35 -3.48
C ARG A 49 9.38 6.76 -3.25
N ILE A 50 9.63 7.61 -4.24
CA ILE A 50 8.93 8.88 -4.41
C ILE A 50 7.89 8.69 -5.48
N ALA A 51 6.68 9.18 -5.25
CA ALA A 51 5.61 9.09 -6.20
C ALA A 51 4.77 10.36 -6.25
N VAL A 52 4.12 10.56 -7.39
CA VAL A 52 3.09 11.58 -7.60
C VAL A 52 1.82 10.84 -7.98
N PHE A 53 0.75 11.11 -7.25
CA PHE A 53 -0.57 10.51 -7.49
C PHE A 53 -1.59 11.63 -7.72
N LYS A 54 -2.26 11.60 -8.87
CA LYS A 54 -3.37 12.50 -9.19
C LYS A 54 -4.67 11.82 -8.75
N HIS A 55 -5.45 12.48 -7.90
CA HIS A 55 -6.80 12.02 -7.57
C HIS A 55 -7.78 12.53 -8.61
N ASN A 56 -8.67 11.66 -9.07
CA ASN A 56 -9.78 12.03 -9.92
C ASN A 56 -10.89 12.61 -9.04
N ARG A 57 -11.67 13.55 -9.59
CA ARG A 57 -12.91 14.02 -8.98
C ARG A 57 -13.72 12.85 -8.43
N ARG A 58 -14.04 12.88 -7.13
CA ARG A 58 -15.14 12.07 -6.61
C ARG A 58 -16.36 12.52 -7.39
N THR A 59 -17.03 11.60 -8.09
CA THR A 59 -18.39 11.85 -8.54
C THR A 59 -19.23 11.99 -7.28
N GLU A 60 -19.37 13.22 -6.76
CA GLU A 60 -20.45 13.53 -5.83
C GLU A 60 -21.72 13.04 -6.51
N THR A 61 -22.41 12.10 -5.86
CA THR A 61 -23.76 11.73 -6.25
C THR A 61 -24.62 12.99 -6.22
N GLU A 62 -25.61 13.10 -7.10
CA GLU A 62 -26.55 14.24 -7.15
C GLU A 62 -27.12 14.61 -5.76
N THR A 63 -27.22 13.62 -4.87
CA THR A 63 -27.66 13.77 -3.48
C THR A 63 -26.75 14.65 -2.62
N GLU A 64 -25.43 14.59 -2.80
CA GLU A 64 -24.46 15.35 -2.01
C GLU A 64 -24.39 16.82 -2.48
N ARG A 65 -24.53 17.03 -3.80
CA ARG A 65 -24.62 18.37 -4.40
C ARG A 65 -25.86 19.14 -3.94
N HIS A 66 -27.00 18.44 -3.81
CA HIS A 66 -28.23 19.05 -3.29
C HIS A 66 -28.05 19.49 -1.84
N ARG A 67 -27.41 18.67 -1.00
CA ARG A 67 -27.09 19.02 0.40
C ARG A 67 -26.14 20.21 0.51
N ARG A 68 -25.11 20.29 -0.32
CA ARG A 68 -24.14 21.41 -0.29
C ARG A 68 -24.77 22.73 -0.78
N ALA A 69 -25.67 22.65 -1.78
CA ALA A 69 -26.43 23.80 -2.26
C ALA A 69 -27.46 24.30 -1.24
N GLU A 70 -28.16 23.39 -0.56
CA GLU A 70 -29.12 23.73 0.52
C GLU A 70 -28.42 24.38 1.72
N ASN A 71 -27.22 23.92 2.08
CA ASN A 71 -26.43 24.50 3.18
C ASN A 71 -25.82 25.88 2.85
N HIS A 72 -25.66 26.24 1.57
CA HIS A 72 -25.17 27.57 1.16
C HIS A 72 -26.30 28.60 0.94
N ALA A 73 -27.55 28.15 0.79
CA ALA A 73 -28.71 29.03 0.61
C ALA A 73 -29.40 29.44 1.93
N GLY A 74 -29.02 28.82 3.06
CA GLY A 74 -29.59 29.06 4.39
C GLY A 74 -28.72 29.92 5.29
N SER A 75 -28.35 31.13 4.87
CA SER A 75 -27.69 32.13 5.74
C SER A 75 -28.43 33.47 5.65
N ASP A 76 -29.65 33.51 6.17
CA ASP A 76 -30.19 34.69 6.85
C ASP A 76 -31.50 34.31 7.54
N THR A 77 -31.47 34.18 8.87
CA THR A 77 -32.47 34.68 9.84
C THR A 77 -32.22 34.08 11.23
N ASP A 78 -31.84 34.97 12.14
CA ASP A 78 -32.11 35.10 13.57
C ASP A 78 -32.33 33.91 14.53
N VAL A 79 -31.53 34.01 15.59
CA VAL A 79 -31.55 33.42 16.93
C VAL A 79 -32.94 33.38 17.58
N VAL A 80 -33.37 32.22 18.09
CA VAL A 80 -33.94 32.08 19.46
C VAL A 80 -33.72 30.68 20.02
N ALA A 81 -33.33 30.61 21.29
CA ALA A 81 -33.10 29.42 22.09
C ALA A 81 -34.40 28.81 22.65
N ASP A 82 -34.42 27.49 22.86
CA ASP A 82 -34.74 26.82 24.16
C ASP A 82 -35.11 25.34 23.96
N GLY A 83 -34.72 24.49 24.92
CA GLY A 83 -35.44 23.24 25.23
C GLY A 83 -34.62 21.95 25.26
N GLU A 84 -34.38 21.45 26.47
CA GLU A 84 -33.90 20.10 26.82
C GLU A 84 -34.74 18.96 26.19
N THR A 85 -34.14 17.76 26.02
CA THR A 85 -34.53 16.53 26.76
C THR A 85 -33.82 15.27 26.22
N THR A 86 -33.04 14.67 27.13
CA THR A 86 -32.68 13.26 27.41
C THR A 86 -33.02 12.09 26.46
N SER A 87 -32.11 11.08 26.51
CA SER A 87 -32.36 9.63 26.74
C SER A 87 -31.90 8.64 25.66
N ASP A 88 -30.86 7.89 26.03
CA ASP A 88 -30.75 6.42 25.98
C ASP A 88 -31.40 5.62 24.83
N LYS A 89 -30.57 4.85 24.10
CA LYS A 89 -30.60 3.37 24.16
C LYS A 89 -29.56 2.69 23.24
N LEU A 90 -28.61 2.06 23.91
CA LEU A 90 -28.05 0.71 23.70
C LEU A 90 -28.69 -0.15 22.58
N ARG A 91 -27.88 -0.69 21.66
CA ARG A 91 -27.90 -2.13 21.34
C ARG A 91 -26.68 -2.63 20.56
N GLN A 92 -25.99 -3.55 21.22
CA GLN A 92 -25.03 -4.52 20.73
C GLN A 92 -25.76 -5.67 20.01
N THR A 93 -25.27 -6.11 18.85
CA THR A 93 -25.50 -7.48 18.35
C THR A 93 -24.31 -7.98 17.53
N VAL A 94 -23.75 -9.07 18.03
CA VAL A 94 -22.76 -9.98 17.44
C VAL A 94 -23.45 -10.97 16.51
N SER A 95 -22.84 -11.25 15.34
CA SER A 95 -22.91 -12.56 14.66
C SER A 95 -21.98 -12.65 13.43
N SER A 96 -20.93 -13.48 13.55
CA SER A 96 -20.39 -14.32 12.45
C SER A 96 -21.12 -15.69 12.51
N PRO A 97 -20.86 -16.70 11.65
CA PRO A 97 -20.03 -16.80 10.43
C PRO A 97 -20.87 -17.28 9.21
N GLU A 98 -20.33 -17.43 8.00
CA GLU A 98 -19.96 -18.74 7.42
C GLU A 98 -19.25 -18.61 6.05
N ASP A 99 -18.56 -19.70 5.72
CA ASP A 99 -17.60 -19.95 4.67
C ASP A 99 -18.10 -19.81 3.22
N GLY A 100 -17.15 -19.50 2.31
CA GLY A 100 -17.39 -19.51 0.87
C GLY A 100 -16.07 -19.51 0.11
N GLU A 101 -15.57 -20.70 -0.18
CA GLU A 101 -14.47 -20.94 -1.12
C GLU A 101 -14.84 -20.41 -2.51
N ASN A 102 -13.91 -19.74 -3.19
CA ASN A 102 -13.94 -19.70 -4.65
C ASN A 102 -12.53 -19.70 -5.23
N LEU A 103 -12.16 -20.89 -5.71
CA LEU A 103 -11.05 -21.17 -6.60
C LEU A 103 -11.51 -20.87 -8.03
N SER A 104 -10.93 -19.88 -8.69
CA SER A 104 -10.75 -19.91 -10.15
C SER A 104 -9.75 -18.84 -10.59
N ASP A 105 -8.56 -19.32 -10.94
CA ASP A 105 -7.64 -18.62 -11.85
C ASP A 105 -8.25 -18.61 -13.26
N PRO A 106 -8.23 -17.47 -13.97
CA PRO A 106 -8.08 -17.46 -15.41
C PRO A 106 -6.63 -17.17 -15.77
N VAL A 107 -6.04 -18.12 -16.47
CA VAL A 107 -4.72 -18.08 -17.10
C VAL A 107 -4.59 -16.80 -17.94
N ALA A 108 -3.84 -15.82 -17.46
CA ALA A 108 -3.56 -14.58 -18.19
C ALA A 108 -2.40 -14.80 -19.17
N GLU A 109 -2.83 -14.84 -20.42
CA GLU A 109 -2.11 -14.84 -21.67
C GLU A 109 -0.92 -13.86 -21.74
N LEU A 110 0.11 -14.35 -22.42
CA LEU A 110 1.39 -13.74 -22.76
C LEU A 110 1.22 -12.48 -23.62
N VAL A 111 1.60 -11.30 -23.11
CA VAL A 111 2.02 -10.16 -23.95
C VAL A 111 3.14 -9.36 -23.26
N THR A 112 4.33 -9.44 -23.86
CA THR A 112 5.50 -8.61 -23.57
C THR A 112 5.28 -7.20 -24.08
N GLN A 113 4.79 -6.27 -23.24
CA GLN A 113 4.81 -4.83 -23.51
C GLN A 113 5.07 -4.04 -22.23
N HIS A 114 5.92 -3.02 -22.33
CA HIS A 114 6.11 -1.98 -21.34
C HIS A 114 4.73 -1.43 -20.92
N ARG A 115 4.23 -1.79 -19.73
CA ARG A 115 3.04 -1.15 -19.16
C ARG A 115 3.42 0.20 -18.58
N THR A 116 3.52 1.21 -19.43
CA THR A 116 3.09 2.54 -19.01
C THR A 116 1.57 2.50 -18.83
N SER A 117 1.10 2.86 -17.64
CA SER A 117 -0.32 3.09 -17.31
C SER A 117 -1.23 1.87 -17.41
N ALA A 118 -1.25 1.02 -16.39
CA ALA A 118 -2.41 0.17 -16.13
C ALA A 118 -3.54 1.05 -15.57
N ASN A 119 -4.71 1.05 -16.22
CA ASN A 119 -5.94 1.73 -15.80
C ASN A 119 -6.21 1.52 -14.30
N ASN A 120 -6.08 2.59 -13.53
CA ASN A 120 -6.11 2.58 -12.07
C ASN A 120 -7.38 3.24 -11.51
N ALA A 121 -8.46 3.26 -12.31
CA ALA A 121 -9.72 3.93 -11.99
C ALA A 121 -10.30 3.51 -10.62
N ASP A 122 -10.01 2.27 -10.17
CA ASP A 122 -10.50 1.71 -8.91
C ASP A 122 -9.92 2.39 -7.66
N LYS A 123 -8.81 3.12 -7.75
CA LYS A 123 -8.23 3.86 -6.61
C LYS A 123 -8.67 5.32 -6.53
N GLY A 124 -9.61 5.74 -7.38
CA GLY A 124 -10.07 7.13 -7.43
C GLY A 124 -9.01 8.09 -7.98
N GLY A 125 -8.03 7.61 -8.76
CA GLY A 125 -6.94 8.43 -9.29
C GLY A 125 -5.91 7.63 -10.10
N ASN A 126 -4.87 8.30 -10.59
CA ASN A 126 -3.80 7.71 -11.40
C ASN A 126 -2.40 8.07 -10.89
N TRP A 127 -1.47 7.12 -11.00
CA TRP A 127 -0.05 7.37 -10.77
C TRP A 127 0.51 8.20 -11.92
N VAL A 128 1.10 9.34 -11.57
CA VAL A 128 1.72 10.29 -12.50
C VAL A 128 3.22 10.03 -12.61
N PHE A 129 3.83 9.75 -11.46
CA PHE A 129 5.27 9.52 -11.35
C PHE A 129 5.53 8.50 -10.25
N VAL A 130 6.47 7.58 -10.47
CA VAL A 130 6.96 6.65 -9.45
C VAL A 130 8.43 6.38 -9.73
N ASP A 131 9.28 6.55 -8.73
CA ASP A 131 10.71 6.24 -8.82
C ASP A 131 11.22 5.63 -7.50
N HIS A 132 12.12 4.66 -7.61
CA HIS A 132 12.66 3.86 -6.50
C HIS A 132 14.14 4.15 -6.22
N GLU A 133 14.77 5.01 -7.03
CA GLU A 133 16.18 5.36 -6.97
C GLU A 133 16.34 6.88 -7.12
N PRO A 134 15.94 7.67 -6.09
CA PRO A 134 15.89 9.12 -6.16
C PRO A 134 17.19 9.77 -6.66
N ASP A 135 18.32 9.19 -6.27
CA ASP A 135 19.66 9.66 -6.61
C ASP A 135 19.98 9.54 -8.11
N LYS A 136 19.21 8.73 -8.87
CA LYS A 136 19.39 8.51 -10.31
C LYS A 136 18.46 9.34 -11.19
N LEU A 137 17.55 10.13 -10.62
CA LEU A 137 16.60 10.93 -11.42
C LEU A 137 17.27 11.98 -12.33
N GLY A 138 18.53 12.31 -12.09
CA GLY A 138 19.27 13.28 -12.89
C GLY A 138 18.84 14.72 -12.58
N ASN A 139 18.73 15.57 -13.61
CA ASN A 139 18.37 16.99 -13.42
C ASN A 139 16.89 17.13 -13.02
N THR A 140 16.65 17.80 -11.88
CA THR A 140 15.34 18.16 -11.35
C THR A 140 14.40 18.75 -12.40
N GLU A 141 14.90 19.58 -13.31
CA GLU A 141 14.07 20.21 -14.37
C GLU A 141 13.41 19.17 -15.28
N LYS A 142 14.11 18.08 -15.62
CA LYS A 142 13.56 17.01 -16.48
C LYS A 142 12.46 16.23 -15.78
N VAL A 143 12.65 15.99 -14.48
CA VAL A 143 11.66 15.31 -13.63
C VAL A 143 10.41 16.17 -13.51
N THR A 144 10.59 17.45 -13.19
CA THR A 144 9.49 18.40 -13.09
C THR A 144 8.74 18.53 -14.41
N ALA A 145 9.42 18.64 -15.54
CA ALA A 145 8.77 18.69 -16.85
C ALA A 145 7.91 17.45 -17.12
N LYS A 146 8.43 16.25 -16.84
CA LYS A 146 7.68 14.98 -16.99
C LYS A 146 6.46 14.92 -16.08
N ILE A 147 6.59 15.38 -14.83
CA ILE A 147 5.45 15.44 -13.90
C ILE A 147 4.39 16.41 -14.43
N LEU A 148 4.79 17.61 -14.86
CA LEU A 148 3.88 18.65 -15.35
C LEU A 148 3.13 18.23 -16.62
N GLU A 149 3.80 17.59 -17.57
CA GLU A 149 3.19 17.04 -18.80
C GLU A 149 2.06 16.05 -18.47
N ASN A 150 2.26 15.19 -17.45
CA ASN A 150 1.26 14.21 -17.02
C ASN A 150 0.19 14.81 -16.08
N LEU A 151 0.31 16.09 -15.74
CA LEU A 151 -0.68 16.88 -15.00
C LEU A 151 -1.35 17.93 -15.88
N GLU A 152 -1.16 17.88 -17.20
CA GLU A 152 -1.94 18.71 -18.13
C GLU A 152 -3.43 18.42 -17.92
N HIS A 153 -4.24 19.47 -17.73
CA HIS A 153 -5.66 19.40 -17.39
C HIS A 153 -5.99 18.97 -15.95
N LEU A 154 -5.46 19.69 -14.96
CA LEU A 154 -6.01 19.67 -13.60
C LEU A 154 -7.23 20.59 -13.53
N ASP A 155 -8.36 20.06 -13.07
CA ASP A 155 -9.54 20.85 -12.71
C ASP A 155 -9.35 21.48 -11.31
N GLU A 156 -10.15 22.49 -10.96
CA GLU A 156 -10.06 23.21 -9.69
C GLU A 156 -10.26 22.29 -8.45
N ASP A 157 -10.94 21.16 -8.63
CA ASP A 157 -11.19 20.16 -7.57
C ASP A 157 -10.16 19.00 -7.57
N ASP A 158 -9.27 18.91 -8.56
CA ASP A 158 -8.24 17.87 -8.59
C ASP A 158 -7.16 18.17 -7.54
N HIS A 159 -6.69 17.14 -6.84
CA HIS A 159 -5.54 17.26 -5.95
C HIS A 159 -4.49 16.23 -6.31
N VAL A 160 -3.24 16.62 -6.06
CA VAL A 160 -2.05 15.84 -6.39
C VAL A 160 -1.27 15.60 -5.11
N ASP A 161 -1.06 14.33 -4.79
CA ASP A 161 -0.25 13.93 -3.66
C ASP A 161 1.20 13.71 -4.10
N PHE A 162 2.11 14.36 -3.40
CA PHE A 162 3.53 14.01 -3.41
C PHE A 162 3.80 13.05 -2.26
N LEU A 163 4.13 11.82 -2.63
CA LEU A 163 4.25 10.71 -1.69
C LEU A 163 5.71 10.30 -1.57
N PHE A 164 6.16 10.12 -0.33
CA PHE A 164 7.36 9.36 -0.01
C PHE A 164 6.93 8.13 0.78
N GLU A 165 7.18 6.95 0.22
CA GLU A 165 7.05 5.70 0.95
C GLU A 165 8.45 5.22 1.32
N SER A 166 8.70 5.00 2.61
CA SER A 166 9.99 4.54 3.10
C SER A 166 10.25 3.07 2.75
N PHE A 167 11.48 2.64 3.02
CA PHE A 167 11.89 1.25 2.94
C PHE A 167 10.93 0.30 3.68
N VAL A 168 10.57 -0.80 3.03
CA VAL A 168 9.83 -1.90 3.67
C VAL A 168 10.41 -3.24 3.25
N LEU A 169 10.62 -4.11 4.24
CA LEU A 169 11.12 -5.45 4.04
C LEU A 169 10.24 -6.44 4.81
N HIS A 170 9.61 -7.35 4.08
CA HIS A 170 8.83 -8.44 4.68
C HIS A 170 9.64 -9.73 4.66
N VAL A 171 9.78 -10.37 5.82
CA VAL A 171 10.55 -11.60 5.97
C VAL A 171 9.68 -12.64 6.66
N GLU A 172 9.48 -13.79 6.00
CA GLU A 172 9.00 -14.99 6.68
C GLU A 172 10.17 -15.63 7.44
N ALA A 173 10.02 -15.76 8.76
CA ALA A 173 10.92 -16.52 9.61
C ALA A 173 10.43 -17.97 9.74
N ARG A 174 11.37 -18.91 9.87
CA ARG A 174 11.08 -20.34 10.03
C ARG A 174 10.13 -20.64 11.19
N ASP A 175 10.31 -19.93 12.29
CA ASP A 175 9.59 -20.09 13.54
C ASP A 175 9.58 -18.78 14.34
N LEU A 176 8.81 -18.74 15.42
CA LEU A 176 8.66 -17.58 16.28
C LEU A 176 10.00 -17.12 16.87
N GLN A 177 10.89 -18.05 17.24
CA GLN A 177 12.17 -17.71 17.84
C GLN A 177 13.08 -16.98 16.83
N CYS A 178 13.13 -17.45 15.58
CA CYS A 178 13.83 -16.78 14.49
C CYS A 178 13.23 -15.38 14.23
N GLY A 179 11.90 -15.28 14.23
CA GLY A 179 11.20 -14.00 14.05
C GLY A 179 11.55 -12.99 15.15
N GLN A 180 11.52 -13.41 16.42
CA GLN A 180 11.87 -12.55 17.55
C GLN A 180 13.32 -12.05 17.48
N LYS A 181 14.26 -12.91 17.06
CA LYS A 181 15.66 -12.54 16.85
C LYS A 181 15.80 -11.47 15.76
N LEU A 182 15.14 -11.67 14.62
CA LEU A 182 15.18 -10.73 13.51
C LEU A 182 14.53 -9.39 13.90
N LEU A 183 13.38 -9.41 14.56
CA LEU A 183 12.73 -8.19 15.07
C LEU A 183 13.64 -7.45 16.05
N SER A 184 14.28 -8.16 16.99
CA SER A 184 15.18 -7.55 17.96
C SER A 184 16.36 -6.85 17.27
N LEU A 185 16.93 -7.48 16.24
CA LEU A 185 18.00 -6.88 15.43
C LEU A 185 17.51 -5.63 14.68
N ALA A 186 16.33 -5.69 14.07
CA ALA A 186 15.72 -4.55 13.38
C ALA A 186 15.53 -3.35 14.32
N LEU A 187 14.95 -3.57 15.51
CA LEU A 187 14.76 -2.52 16.51
C LEU A 187 16.08 -1.94 17.01
N GLN A 188 17.10 -2.78 17.24
CA GLN A 188 18.44 -2.35 17.66
C GLN A 188 19.18 -1.54 16.60
N THR A 189 18.87 -1.76 15.32
CA THR A 189 19.48 -1.06 14.19
C THR A 189 18.68 0.17 13.75
N GLY A 190 17.62 0.53 14.47
CA GLY A 190 16.88 1.78 14.29
C GLY A 190 15.56 1.67 13.52
N TYR A 191 15.16 0.47 13.09
CA TYR A 191 13.88 0.23 12.41
C TYR A 191 12.74 0.11 13.43
N ARG A 192 12.34 1.23 14.03
CA ARG A 192 11.46 1.26 15.22
C ARG A 192 10.01 0.91 14.90
N GLU A 193 9.59 1.09 13.65
CA GLU A 193 8.27 0.69 13.16
C GLU A 193 8.18 -0.79 12.78
N SER A 194 9.22 -1.58 13.07
CA SER A 194 9.21 -3.02 12.78
C SER A 194 8.24 -3.80 13.67
N GLY A 195 7.61 -4.82 13.11
CA GLY A 195 6.62 -5.64 13.79
C GLY A 195 6.74 -7.13 13.46
N LEU A 196 6.17 -7.97 14.33
CA LEU A 196 6.08 -9.42 14.13
C LEU A 196 4.62 -9.86 14.22
N CYS A 197 4.20 -10.66 13.24
CA CYS A 197 2.87 -11.26 13.18
C CYS A 197 3.00 -12.79 13.04
N VAL A 198 2.18 -13.52 13.79
CA VAL A 198 2.05 -14.99 13.63
C VAL A 198 0.65 -15.29 13.14
N SER A 199 0.56 -15.87 11.94
CA SER A 199 -0.73 -16.30 11.38
C SER A 199 -1.26 -17.58 12.04
N THR A 200 -2.54 -17.88 11.84
CA THR A 200 -3.18 -19.14 12.26
C THR A 200 -2.54 -20.39 11.66
N LYS A 201 -1.82 -20.25 10.54
CA LYS A 201 -1.05 -21.33 9.89
C LYS A 201 0.39 -21.42 10.40
N ASN A 202 0.70 -20.82 11.56
CA ASN A 202 2.04 -20.73 12.16
C ASN A 202 3.11 -20.09 11.25
N ARG A 203 2.71 -19.27 10.27
CA ARG A 203 3.66 -18.42 9.55
C ARG A 203 4.06 -17.25 10.42
N CYS A 204 5.35 -17.11 10.70
CA CYS A 204 5.92 -15.99 11.43
C CYS A 204 6.45 -14.96 10.43
N MET A 205 5.81 -13.81 10.35
CA MET A 205 6.17 -12.72 9.45
C MET A 205 6.76 -11.57 10.27
N VAL A 206 7.94 -11.11 9.87
CA VAL A 206 8.58 -9.90 10.39
C VAL A 206 8.47 -8.82 9.32
N GLN A 207 7.97 -7.65 9.71
CA GLN A 207 7.96 -6.44 8.88
C GLN A 207 9.06 -5.53 9.42
N ILE A 208 10.01 -5.15 8.57
CA ILE A 208 11.10 -4.23 8.92
C ILE A 208 10.83 -2.90 8.23
N ARG A 209 10.64 -1.85 9.04
CA ARG A 209 10.25 -0.51 8.63
C ARG A 209 10.91 0.52 9.53
N THR A 210 11.25 1.68 8.96
CA THR A 210 11.88 2.81 9.66
C THR A 210 10.95 3.39 10.70
#